data_AF-A0A836HBB5-F1
#
_entry.id   AF-A0A836HBB5-F1
#
_cell.length_a   1.000
_cell.length_b   1.000
_cell.length_c   1.000
_cell.angle_alpha   90.00
_cell.angle_beta   90.00
_cell.angle_gamma   90.00
#
_symmetry.space_group_name_H-M   'P 1'
#
loop_
_entity.id
_entity.type
_entity.pdbx_description
1 polymer ?
#
loop_
_entity_poly.entity_id
_entity_poly.type
_entity_poly.pdbx_seq_one_letter_code
_entity_poly.pdbx_strand_id
1 'polypeptide(L)'
;MNRSFVSASDLRGCTAAFCASLSCQKRFWAKPKKRPKVGPGFHEKAQKWRDEYLLDRHRVLADSLRAYVDFSSTKRVEPWDTRFAPFDRVEKDGVYVLLRYFMDDKLQLCNYHHRPVKRMLCNVGLLGPQVTTTARWKPYRFATNPANTTRAERTFTKDKTVFTGYHHD
;
A
#
# COMPACT_ATOMS: atom_id res chain seq x y z
N MET A 1 -2.11 -61.68 9.86
CA MET A 1 -0.82 -61.43 9.17
C MET A 1 -0.97 -61.84 7.72
N ASN A 2 -1.33 -60.92 6.82
CA ASN A 2 -1.36 -61.21 5.39
C ASN A 2 -0.10 -60.61 4.76
N ARG A 3 0.90 -61.47 4.51
CA ARG A 3 2.06 -61.13 3.68
C ARG A 3 1.58 -61.07 2.24
N SER A 4 1.50 -59.88 1.69
CA SER A 4 1.28 -59.66 0.26
C SER A 4 2.43 -60.31 -0.51
N PHE A 5 2.14 -61.40 -1.22
CA PHE A 5 3.06 -61.99 -2.18
C PHE A 5 3.14 -61.05 -3.39
N VAL A 6 4.26 -60.33 -3.51
CA VAL A 6 4.57 -59.57 -4.73
C VAL A 6 5.13 -60.56 -5.74
N SER A 7 4.40 -60.78 -6.84
CA SER A 7 4.89 -61.61 -7.94
C SER A 7 6.01 -60.90 -8.70
N ALA A 8 7.00 -61.64 -9.20
CA ALA A 8 8.05 -61.10 -10.06
C ALA A 8 7.51 -60.43 -11.35
N SER A 9 6.25 -60.68 -11.71
CA SER A 9 5.53 -59.99 -12.79
C SER A 9 5.09 -58.57 -12.41
N ASP A 10 4.82 -58.28 -11.13
CA ASP A 10 4.38 -56.96 -10.66
C ASP A 10 5.55 -55.95 -10.65
N LEU A 11 6.77 -56.44 -10.37
CA LEU A 11 8.00 -55.65 -10.44
C LEU A 11 8.38 -55.23 -11.89
N ARG A 12 7.93 -55.99 -12.91
CA ARG A 12 8.13 -55.62 -14.33
C ARG A 12 7.22 -54.47 -14.78
N GLY A 13 6.01 -54.40 -14.23
CA GLY A 13 5.09 -53.27 -14.47
C GLY A 13 5.57 -51.97 -13.81
N CYS A 14 6.08 -52.07 -12.57
CA CYS A 14 6.64 -50.91 -11.87
C CYS A 14 7.90 -50.36 -12.55
N THR A 15 8.76 -51.22 -13.11
CA THR A 15 9.95 -50.77 -13.87
C THR A 15 9.59 -50.11 -15.20
N ALA A 16 8.55 -50.58 -15.90
CA ALA A 16 8.03 -49.91 -17.10
C ALA A 16 7.41 -48.54 -16.77
N ALA A 17 6.65 -48.43 -15.67
CA ALA A 17 6.08 -47.16 -15.20
C ALA A 17 7.14 -46.17 -14.68
N PHE A 18 8.21 -46.65 -14.03
CA PHE A 18 9.33 -45.83 -13.57
C PHE A 18 10.25 -45.39 -14.73
N CYS A 19 10.47 -46.26 -15.72
CA CYS A 19 11.18 -45.90 -16.95
C CYS A 19 10.35 -44.96 -17.84
N ALA A 20 9.02 -45.10 -17.86
CA ALA A 20 8.09 -44.20 -18.56
C ALA A 20 8.01 -42.82 -17.88
N SER A 21 8.02 -42.77 -16.54
CA SER A 21 8.07 -41.49 -15.80
C SER A 21 9.42 -40.80 -15.91
N LEU A 22 10.54 -41.54 -15.90
CA LEU A 22 11.89 -41.00 -16.14
C LEU A 22 12.09 -40.55 -17.60
N SER A 23 11.49 -41.23 -18.58
CA SER A 23 11.55 -40.81 -19.99
C SER A 23 10.60 -39.65 -20.31
N CYS A 24 9.44 -39.55 -19.64
CA CYS A 24 8.62 -38.33 -19.63
C CYS A 24 9.33 -37.16 -18.92
N GLN A 25 9.99 -37.37 -17.77
CA GLN A 25 10.79 -36.33 -17.11
C GLN A 25 11.95 -35.82 -17.99
N LYS A 26 12.59 -36.70 -18.78
CA LYS A 26 13.59 -36.30 -19.79
C LYS A 26 13.02 -35.44 -20.93
N ARG A 27 11.73 -35.57 -21.26
CA ARG A 27 11.07 -34.73 -22.29
C ARG A 27 10.71 -33.33 -21.78
N PHE A 28 10.42 -33.18 -20.49
CA PHE A 28 10.09 -31.88 -19.90
C PHE A 28 11.32 -31.09 -19.42
N TRP A 29 12.47 -31.75 -19.25
CA TRP A 29 13.76 -31.10 -18.95
C TRP A 29 14.62 -30.98 -20.22
N ALA A 30 14.09 -30.34 -21.26
CA ALA A 30 14.87 -30.04 -22.46
C ALA A 30 16.05 -29.13 -22.10
N LYS A 31 17.23 -29.39 -22.67
CA LYS A 31 18.39 -28.50 -22.47
C LYS A 31 18.00 -27.08 -22.90
N PRO A 32 18.27 -26.06 -22.06
CA PRO A 32 17.92 -24.68 -22.41
C PRO A 32 18.59 -24.32 -23.74
N LYS A 33 17.77 -23.85 -24.68
CA LYS A 33 18.27 -23.36 -25.97
C LYS A 33 19.19 -22.18 -25.71
N LYS A 34 20.28 -22.08 -26.47
CA LYS A 34 21.24 -20.99 -26.36
C LYS A 34 20.52 -19.66 -26.62
N ARG A 35 20.70 -18.68 -25.72
CA ARG A 35 20.19 -17.32 -25.91
C ARG A 35 20.80 -16.72 -27.19
N PRO A 36 20.02 -16.05 -28.05
CA PRO A 36 20.54 -15.38 -29.23
C PRO A 36 21.55 -14.29 -28.83
N LYS A 37 22.43 -13.92 -29.77
CA LYS A 37 23.35 -12.79 -29.59
C LYS A 37 22.55 -11.49 -29.42
N VAL A 38 23.15 -10.52 -28.72
CA VAL A 38 22.59 -9.17 -28.62
C VAL A 38 22.57 -8.54 -30.02
N GLY A 39 21.48 -7.83 -30.34
CA GLY A 39 21.32 -7.18 -31.65
C GLY A 39 22.31 -6.03 -31.87
N PRO A 40 22.71 -5.75 -33.14
CA PRO A 40 23.61 -4.65 -33.45
C PRO A 40 23.01 -3.30 -33.02
N GLY A 41 23.84 -2.41 -32.48
CA GLY A 41 23.41 -1.09 -31.98
C GLY A 41 22.57 -1.10 -30.70
N PHE A 42 22.27 -2.27 -30.12
CA PHE A 42 21.49 -2.34 -28.88
C PHE A 42 22.22 -1.72 -27.69
N HIS A 43 23.55 -1.86 -27.61
CA HIS A 43 24.33 -1.30 -26.50
C HIS A 43 24.24 0.23 -26.43
N GLU A 44 24.41 0.92 -27.55
CA GLU A 44 24.30 2.38 -27.64
C GLU A 44 22.86 2.85 -27.36
N LYS A 45 21.85 2.18 -27.95
CA LYS A 45 20.44 2.50 -27.70
C LYS A 45 20.06 2.32 -26.23
N ALA A 46 20.49 1.21 -25.62
CA ALA A 46 20.22 0.93 -24.23
C ALA A 46 20.91 1.92 -23.30
N GLN A 47 22.14 2.33 -23.62
CA GLN A 47 22.87 3.35 -22.86
C GLN A 47 22.14 4.70 -22.93
N LYS A 48 21.89 5.21 -24.14
CA LYS A 48 21.19 6.48 -24.36
C LYS A 48 19.82 6.51 -23.67
N TRP A 49 19.04 5.44 -23.81
CA TRP A 49 17.72 5.34 -23.18
C TRP A 49 17.82 5.35 -21.64
N ARG A 50 18.82 4.69 -21.05
CA ARG A 50 19.02 4.70 -19.59
C ARG A 50 19.43 6.08 -19.10
N ASP A 51 20.28 6.78 -19.85
CA ASP A 51 20.75 8.11 -19.50
C ASP A 51 19.58 9.12 -19.54
N GLU A 52 18.79 9.11 -20.61
CA GLU A 52 17.58 9.94 -20.74
C GLU A 52 16.52 9.58 -19.69
N TYR A 53 16.32 8.30 -19.40
CA TYR A 53 15.41 7.85 -18.36
C TYR A 53 15.83 8.36 -16.97
N LEU A 54 17.12 8.36 -16.67
CA LEU A 54 17.63 8.89 -15.39
C LEU A 54 17.43 10.40 -15.30
N LEU A 55 17.63 11.13 -16.40
CA LEU A 55 17.36 12.58 -16.46
C LEU A 55 15.88 12.90 -16.21
N ASP A 56 14.95 12.21 -16.85
CA ASP A 56 13.51 12.39 -16.56
C ASP A 56 13.18 11.95 -15.13
N ARG A 57 13.82 10.88 -14.63
CA ARG A 57 13.63 10.41 -13.26
C ARG A 57 14.01 11.47 -12.22
N HIS A 58 15.00 12.32 -12.48
CA HIS A 58 15.32 13.44 -11.60
C HIS A 58 14.18 14.46 -11.50
N ARG A 59 13.55 14.81 -12.63
CA ARG A 59 12.37 15.69 -12.65
C ARG A 59 11.20 15.06 -11.90
N VAL A 60 10.88 13.80 -12.21
CA VAL A 60 9.81 13.03 -11.55
C VAL A 60 10.03 12.96 -10.03
N LEU A 61 11.28 12.78 -9.59
CA LEU A 61 11.62 12.79 -8.17
C LEU A 61 11.41 14.17 -7.55
N ALA A 62 11.86 15.24 -8.21
CA ALA A 62 11.66 16.61 -7.74
C ALA A 62 10.16 16.94 -7.59
N ASP A 63 9.36 16.62 -8.61
CA ASP A 63 7.90 16.80 -8.59
C ASP A 63 7.25 15.97 -7.45
N SER A 64 7.75 14.74 -7.23
CA SER A 64 7.26 13.88 -6.15
C SER A 64 7.60 14.37 -4.75
N LEU A 65 8.80 14.89 -4.55
CA LEU A 65 9.20 15.47 -3.27
C LEU A 65 8.38 16.74 -2.97
N ARG A 66 8.18 17.60 -3.98
CA ARG A 66 7.33 18.79 -3.85
C ARG A 66 5.91 18.39 -3.43
N ALA A 67 5.28 17.48 -4.17
CA ALA A 67 3.93 17.02 -3.89
C ALA A 67 3.79 16.39 -2.48
N TYR A 68 4.82 15.68 -2.01
CA TYR A 68 4.84 15.10 -0.67
C TYR A 68 4.91 16.16 0.44
N VAL A 69 5.74 17.19 0.25
CA VAL A 69 5.89 18.31 1.18
C VAL A 69 4.62 19.16 1.21
N ASP A 70 4.06 19.46 0.03
CA ASP A 70 2.78 20.15 -0.11
C ASP A 70 1.67 19.36 0.61
N PHE A 71 1.65 18.03 0.45
CA PHE A 71 0.72 17.18 1.16
C PHE A 71 0.91 17.22 2.69
N SER A 72 2.16 17.23 3.15
CA SER A 72 2.46 17.23 4.58
C SER A 72 2.09 18.55 5.26
N SER A 73 2.18 19.66 4.52
CA SER A 73 1.95 21.03 5.02
C SER A 73 0.52 21.55 4.86
N THR A 74 -0.35 20.85 4.13
CA THR A 74 -1.73 21.28 3.88
C THR A 74 -2.78 20.51 4.69
N LYS A 75 -3.88 21.19 4.99
CA LYS A 75 -4.97 20.72 5.87
C LYS A 75 -5.76 19.56 5.27
N ARG A 76 -6.00 18.53 6.09
CA ARG A 76 -6.78 17.33 5.77
C ARG A 76 -8.21 17.42 6.29
N VAL A 77 -9.07 16.54 5.78
CA VAL A 77 -10.38 16.28 6.40
C VAL A 77 -10.20 15.75 7.81
N GLU A 78 -11.21 15.99 8.66
CA GLU A 78 -11.25 15.42 10.00
C GLU A 78 -11.14 13.89 9.95
N PRO A 79 -10.25 13.27 10.76
CA PRO A 79 -9.94 11.85 10.64
C PRO A 79 -10.92 10.93 11.38
N TRP A 80 -11.75 11.45 12.29
CA TRP A 80 -12.77 10.68 13.00
C TRP A 80 -14.01 10.43 12.12
N ASP A 81 -14.73 9.34 12.41
CA ASP A 81 -16.00 9.02 11.78
C ASP A 81 -17.15 9.50 12.67
N THR A 82 -17.89 10.50 12.20
CA THR A 82 -18.99 11.14 12.95
C THR A 82 -20.22 10.25 13.10
N ARG A 83 -20.21 9.03 12.54
CA ARG A 83 -21.31 8.07 12.69
C ARG A 83 -21.23 7.23 13.96
N PHE A 84 -20.13 7.34 14.72
CA PHE A 84 -19.88 6.51 15.90
C PHE A 84 -19.54 7.37 17.12
N ALA A 85 -19.97 6.92 18.30
CA ALA A 85 -19.54 7.49 19.56
C ALA A 85 -18.01 7.44 19.71
N PRO A 86 -17.37 8.47 20.28
CA PRO A 86 -17.98 9.65 20.91
C PRO A 86 -18.12 10.88 19.97
N PHE A 87 -17.94 10.70 18.65
CA PHE A 87 -17.95 11.78 17.64
C PHE A 87 -19.31 11.96 16.94
N ASP A 88 -20.30 11.12 17.28
CA ASP A 88 -21.70 11.21 16.85
C ASP A 88 -22.49 12.31 17.56
N ARG A 89 -21.95 12.85 18.66
CA ARG A 89 -22.55 13.94 19.43
C ARG A 89 -22.61 15.25 18.65
N VAL A 90 -23.49 16.14 19.11
CA VAL A 90 -23.62 17.50 18.57
C VAL A 90 -22.32 18.30 18.78
N GLU A 91 -21.92 19.09 17.79
CA GLU A 91 -20.66 19.89 17.79
C GLU A 91 -20.53 20.93 18.92
N LYS A 92 -21.60 21.14 19.69
CA LYS A 92 -21.64 22.04 20.85
C LYS A 92 -21.50 21.29 22.18
N ASP A 93 -21.38 19.97 22.17
CA ASP A 93 -21.31 19.12 23.35
C ASP A 93 -20.19 18.05 23.27
N GLY A 94 -19.86 17.46 24.42
CA GLY A 94 -18.99 16.30 24.54
C GLY A 94 -17.58 16.53 24.00
N VAL A 95 -17.14 15.65 23.09
CA VAL A 95 -15.78 15.68 22.55
C VAL A 95 -15.49 16.99 21.82
N TYR A 96 -16.46 17.57 21.12
CA TYR A 96 -16.25 18.80 20.37
C TYR A 96 -15.98 20.02 21.26
N VAL A 97 -16.48 20.04 22.50
CA VAL A 97 -16.13 21.07 23.49
C VAL A 97 -14.65 20.94 23.87
N LEU A 98 -14.20 19.71 24.15
CA LEU A 98 -12.80 19.42 24.42
C LEU A 98 -11.91 19.80 23.24
N LEU A 99 -12.31 19.44 22.01
CA LEU A 99 -11.55 19.78 20.81
C LEU A 99 -11.41 21.31 20.66
N ARG A 100 -12.53 22.04 20.80
CA ARG A 100 -12.58 23.49 20.58
C ARG A 100 -11.77 24.28 21.61
N TYR A 101 -11.86 23.93 22.89
CA TYR A 101 -11.27 24.76 23.95
C TYR A 101 -9.86 24.30 24.40
N PHE A 102 -9.51 23.03 24.24
CA PHE A 102 -8.21 22.52 24.69
C PHE A 102 -7.25 22.15 23.56
N MET A 103 -7.77 21.75 22.39
CA MET A 103 -6.95 21.11 21.35
C MET A 103 -6.90 21.84 20.01
N ASP A 104 -7.73 22.85 19.79
CA ASP A 104 -7.94 23.44 18.47
C ASP A 104 -6.62 23.90 17.84
N ASP A 105 -5.83 24.70 18.57
CA ASP A 105 -4.49 25.14 18.14
C ASP A 105 -3.58 23.98 17.71
N LYS A 106 -3.62 22.86 18.45
CA LYS A 106 -2.73 21.72 18.21
C LYS A 106 -3.21 20.89 17.03
N LEU A 107 -4.52 20.72 16.88
CA LEU A 107 -5.14 20.03 15.74
C LEU A 107 -4.94 20.81 14.44
N GLN A 108 -5.03 22.14 14.50
CA GLN A 108 -4.72 23.02 13.38
C GLN A 108 -3.24 22.98 13.02
N LEU A 109 -2.33 23.00 14.00
CA LEU A 109 -0.88 22.93 13.76
C LEU A 109 -0.46 21.64 13.04
N CYS A 110 -1.11 20.51 13.33
CA CYS A 110 -0.82 19.25 12.66
C CYS A 110 -1.62 19.03 11.36
N ASN A 111 -2.30 20.06 10.86
CA ASN A 111 -3.09 20.02 9.63
C ASN A 111 -4.12 18.89 9.58
N TYR A 112 -4.64 18.46 10.73
CA TYR A 112 -5.57 17.32 10.86
C TYR A 112 -5.05 15.98 10.27
N HIS A 113 -3.73 15.81 10.12
CA HIS A 113 -3.19 14.51 9.71
C HIS A 113 -3.58 13.43 10.72
N HIS A 114 -4.14 12.32 10.24
CA HIS A 114 -4.79 11.32 11.08
C HIS A 114 -3.87 10.68 12.14
N ARG A 115 -2.55 10.61 11.91
CA ARG A 115 -1.59 10.06 12.88
C ARG A 115 -1.35 11.01 14.07
N PRO A 116 -0.91 12.26 13.88
CA PRO A 116 -0.74 13.19 14.99
C PRO A 116 -2.07 13.48 15.72
N VAL A 117 -3.20 13.63 15.01
CA VAL A 117 -4.50 13.84 15.66
C VAL A 117 -4.83 12.72 16.66
N LYS A 118 -4.72 11.45 16.24
CA LYS A 118 -4.96 10.30 17.13
C LYS A 118 -4.03 10.32 18.34
N ARG A 119 -2.74 10.60 18.13
CA ARG A 119 -1.75 10.66 19.22
C ARG A 119 -2.04 11.78 20.20
N MET A 120 -2.41 12.96 19.71
CA MET A 120 -2.78 14.07 20.58
C MET A 120 -4.04 13.75 21.38
N LEU A 121 -5.04 13.11 20.77
CA LEU A 121 -6.25 12.70 21.48
C LEU A 121 -5.97 11.65 22.56
N CYS A 122 -5.02 10.73 22.33
CA CYS A 122 -4.52 9.86 23.39
C CYS A 122 -3.84 10.66 24.51
N ASN A 123 -3.02 11.65 24.16
CA ASN A 123 -2.20 12.41 25.11
C ASN A 123 -3.00 13.43 25.95
N VAL A 124 -4.16 13.89 25.46
CA VAL A 124 -5.04 14.75 26.25
C VAL A 124 -5.63 14.01 27.45
N GLY A 125 -5.77 12.68 27.37
CA GLY A 125 -6.15 11.84 28.51
C GLY A 125 -7.63 11.92 28.92
N LEU A 126 -8.33 13.01 28.62
CA LEU A 126 -9.72 13.25 29.00
C LEU A 126 -10.74 12.37 28.23
N LEU A 127 -10.36 11.79 27.09
CA LEU A 127 -11.15 10.76 26.38
C LEU A 127 -10.84 9.34 26.88
N GLY A 128 -9.77 9.18 27.65
CA GLY A 128 -9.31 7.89 28.15
C GLY A 128 -9.08 6.84 27.04
N PRO A 129 -9.38 5.55 27.29
CA PRO A 129 -9.11 4.46 26.35
C PRO A 129 -10.03 4.47 25.11
N GLN A 130 -11.02 5.36 25.07
CA GLN A 130 -12.05 5.41 24.03
C GLN A 130 -11.47 5.70 22.63
N VAL A 131 -10.35 6.41 22.55
CA VAL A 131 -9.69 6.82 21.28
C VAL A 131 -9.39 5.61 20.38
N THR A 132 -8.99 4.48 20.94
CA THR A 132 -8.66 3.26 20.17
C THR A 132 -9.75 2.20 20.20
N THR A 133 -10.55 2.16 21.27
CA THR A 133 -11.50 1.06 21.54
C THR A 133 -12.90 1.34 21.01
N THR A 134 -13.45 2.51 21.28
CA THR A 134 -14.84 2.86 20.93
C THR A 134 -14.91 3.78 19.72
N ALA A 135 -14.08 4.82 19.70
CA ALA A 135 -14.03 5.77 18.61
C ALA A 135 -13.64 5.10 17.29
N ARG A 136 -14.36 5.44 16.22
CA ARG A 136 -14.07 4.98 14.87
C ARG A 136 -13.41 6.08 14.05
N TRP A 137 -12.47 5.66 13.21
CA TRP A 137 -11.65 6.53 12.38
C TRP A 137 -11.92 6.22 10.92
N LYS A 138 -11.89 7.25 10.07
CA LYS A 138 -11.99 7.07 8.63
C LYS A 138 -10.85 6.15 8.14
N PRO A 139 -11.11 5.28 7.16
CA PRO A 139 -10.04 4.47 6.56
C PRO A 139 -8.95 5.36 5.96
N TYR A 140 -7.74 4.81 5.89
CA TYR A 140 -6.52 5.53 5.55
C TYR A 140 -6.66 6.48 4.34
N ARG A 141 -7.16 5.98 3.21
CA ARG A 141 -7.26 6.76 1.96
C ARG A 141 -8.27 7.91 2.02
N PHE A 142 -9.32 7.78 2.84
CA PHE A 142 -10.31 8.85 3.02
C PHE A 142 -9.82 9.90 4.01
N ALA A 143 -9.05 9.47 5.02
CA ALA A 143 -8.44 10.37 6.00
C ALA A 143 -7.26 11.19 5.44
N THR A 144 -6.80 10.91 4.22
CA THR A 144 -5.75 11.66 3.52
C THR A 144 -6.30 12.61 2.46
N ASN A 145 -7.61 12.79 2.39
CA ASN A 145 -8.21 13.75 1.46
C ASN A 145 -8.04 15.20 1.95
N PRO A 146 -7.92 16.17 1.03
CA PRO A 146 -7.88 17.60 1.36
C PRO A 146 -9.13 18.05 2.13
N ALA A 147 -8.99 19.04 3.02
CA ALA A 147 -10.08 19.53 3.89
C ALA A 147 -11.36 19.94 3.14
N ASN A 148 -11.25 20.43 1.91
CA ASN A 148 -12.38 20.88 1.08
C ASN A 148 -13.05 19.76 0.26
N THR A 149 -12.77 18.49 0.57
CA THR A 149 -13.32 17.35 -0.16
C THR A 149 -14.81 17.17 0.11
N THR A 150 -15.63 17.28 -0.93
CA THR A 150 -17.10 17.11 -0.86
C THR A 150 -17.58 15.75 -1.35
N ARG A 151 -16.87 15.15 -2.34
CA ARG A 151 -17.25 13.87 -2.97
C ARG A 151 -16.16 12.82 -2.79
N ALA A 152 -16.57 11.57 -2.60
CA ALA A 152 -15.68 10.43 -2.41
C ALA A 152 -14.74 10.17 -3.60
N GLU A 153 -15.17 10.57 -4.81
CA GLU A 153 -14.40 10.45 -6.06
C GLU A 153 -13.02 11.11 -5.98
N ARG A 154 -12.84 12.14 -5.14
CA ARG A 154 -11.56 12.83 -4.94
C ARG A 154 -10.41 11.89 -4.58
N THR A 155 -10.71 10.79 -3.89
CA THR A 155 -9.74 9.78 -3.50
C THR A 155 -9.09 9.08 -4.71
N PHE A 156 -9.80 9.03 -5.84
CA PHE A 156 -9.41 8.28 -7.04
C PHE A 156 -8.93 9.18 -8.20
N THR A 157 -9.12 10.50 -8.08
CA THR A 157 -8.74 11.50 -9.10
C THR A 157 -7.40 12.20 -8.80
N LYS A 158 -6.60 11.63 -7.90
CA LYS A 158 -5.25 12.12 -7.58
C LYS A 158 -4.28 11.89 -8.74
N ASP A 159 -3.23 12.72 -8.79
CA ASP A 159 -2.22 12.66 -9.84
C ASP A 159 -1.44 11.34 -9.83
N LYS A 160 -1.49 10.61 -10.97
CA LYS A 160 -0.82 9.30 -11.12
C LYS A 160 0.61 9.43 -11.63
N THR A 161 1.07 10.63 -11.96
CA THR A 161 2.43 10.88 -12.48
C THR A 161 3.47 11.02 -11.37
N VAL A 162 3.03 11.01 -10.11
CA VAL A 162 3.83 11.32 -8.93
C VAL A 162 3.96 10.10 -8.01
N PHE A 163 5.14 9.88 -7.44
CA PHE A 163 5.50 8.64 -6.73
C PHE A 163 5.64 8.84 -5.21
N THR A 164 4.56 9.26 -4.55
CA THR A 164 4.55 9.47 -3.08
C THR A 164 3.84 8.38 -2.29
N GLY A 165 3.42 7.27 -2.91
CA GLY A 165 2.67 6.21 -2.22
C GLY A 165 1.32 6.69 -1.68
N TYR A 166 0.58 7.48 -2.47
CA TYR A 166 -0.70 8.14 -2.10
C TYR A 166 -0.60 9.29 -1.08
N HIS A 167 0.61 9.77 -0.78
CA HIS A 167 0.86 10.98 0.03
C HIS A 167 1.03 12.22 -0.86
N HIS A 168 0.05 12.46 -1.71
CA HIS A 168 -0.11 13.69 -2.50
C HIS A 168 -1.62 13.96 -2.63
N ASP A 169 -1.98 15.15 -3.09
CA ASP A 169 -3.38 15.59 -3.18
C ASP A 169 -4.04 15.43 -4.53
#